data_AF-A0A7V9LXG5-F1
#
_entry.id   AF-A0A7V9LXG5-F1
#
_cell.length_a   1.000
_cell.length_b   1.000
_cell.length_c   1.000
_cell.angle_alpha   90.00
_cell.angle_beta   90.00
_cell.angle_gamma   90.00
#
_symmetry.space_group_name_H-M   'P 1'
#
loop_
_entity.id
_entity.type
_entity.pdbx_description
1 polymer ?
#
loop_
_entity_poly.entity_id
_entity_poly.type
_entity_poly.pdbx_seq_one_letter_code
_entity_poly.pdbx_strand_id
1 'polypeptide(L)'
;EQWWQYPVLIAAALQNAVLEEVIVVGYLLTRLRQLGWSPWAAILASSVLRGAYHLYQGFGGFLGNFVMGLVFGWLYQRKGRVAPLIIAHTLLDVVAFIGYALLVDRVGFLS
;
A
#
# COMPACT_ATOMS: atom_id res chain seq x y z
N GLU A 1 3.54 0.59 27.67
CA GLU A 1 3.65 -0.28 26.48
C GLU A 1 3.41 -1.73 26.86
N GLN A 2 2.81 -2.51 25.97
CA GLN A 2 2.55 -3.94 26.20
C GLN A 2 3.18 -4.75 25.06
N TRP A 3 3.95 -5.79 25.38
CA TRP A 3 4.78 -6.55 24.41
C TRP A 3 3.97 -7.16 23.25
N TRP A 4 2.68 -7.47 23.47
CA TRP A 4 1.80 -8.06 22.47
C TRP A 4 1.34 -7.05 21.41
N GLN A 5 1.56 -5.74 21.61
CA GLN A 5 1.19 -4.72 20.62
C GLN A 5 1.97 -4.91 19.31
N TYR A 6 3.26 -5.25 19.40
CA TYR A 6 4.12 -5.46 18.23
C TYR A 6 3.65 -6.61 17.32
N PRO A 7 3.42 -7.84 17.80
CA PRO A 7 2.93 -8.92 16.94
C PRO A 7 1.54 -8.64 16.36
N VAL A 8 0.66 -7.93 17.09
CA VAL A 8 -0.65 -7.50 16.57
C VAL A 8 -0.49 -6.49 15.43
N LEU A 9 0.40 -5.51 15.57
CA LEU A 9 0.68 -4.52 14.53
C LEU A 9 1.29 -5.16 13.27
N ILE A 10 2.18 -6.14 13.45
CA ILE A 10 2.75 -6.91 12.32
C ILE A 10 1.65 -7.72 11.62
N ALA A 11 0.76 -8.37 12.37
CA ALA A 11 -0.35 -9.11 11.79
C ALA A 11 -1.33 -8.20 11.03
N ALA A 12 -1.61 -7.00 11.58
CA ALA A 12 -2.44 -5.99 10.93
C ALA A 12 -1.79 -5.44 9.66
N ALA A 13 -0.49 -5.14 9.68
CA ALA A 13 0.29 -4.74 8.50
C ALA A 13 0.23 -5.81 7.40
N LEU A 14 0.39 -7.07 7.77
CA LEU A 14 0.26 -8.18 6.82
C LEU A 14 -1.16 -8.29 6.26
N GLN A 15 -2.19 -8.16 7.10
CA GLN A 15 -3.58 -8.18 6.66
C GLN A 15 -3.87 -7.08 5.64
N ASN A 16 -3.45 -5.85 5.92
CA ASN A 16 -3.61 -4.70 5.01
C ASN A 16 -2.89 -4.96 3.69
N ALA A 17 -1.61 -5.35 3.75
CA ALA A 17 -0.82 -5.67 2.57
C ALA A 17 -1.46 -6.76 1.71
N VAL A 18 -1.97 -7.84 2.31
CA VAL A 18 -2.67 -8.90 1.57
C VAL A 18 -3.93 -8.35 0.90
N LEU A 19 -4.76 -7.62 1.64
CA LEU A 19 -6.01 -7.07 1.11
C LEU A 19 -5.75 -6.12 -0.07
N GLU A 20 -4.87 -5.15 0.13
CA GLU A 20 -4.61 -4.11 -0.85
C GLU A 20 -3.90 -4.66 -2.09
N GLU A 21 -2.87 -5.50 -1.92
CA GLU A 21 -2.12 -6.00 -3.08
C GLU A 21 -2.89 -7.05 -3.87
N VAL A 22 -3.73 -7.85 -3.23
CA VAL A 22 -4.57 -8.82 -3.94
C VAL A 22 -5.70 -8.11 -4.69
N ILE A 23 -6.39 -7.16 -4.06
CA ILE A 23 -7.57 -6.52 -4.67
C ILE A 23 -7.16 -5.40 -5.63
N VAL A 24 -6.39 -4.43 -5.16
CA VAL A 24 -6.12 -3.18 -5.88
C VAL A 24 -5.09 -3.37 -6.98
N VAL A 25 -4.12 -4.28 -6.79
CA VAL A 25 -3.10 -4.59 -7.79
C VAL A 25 -3.45 -5.87 -8.54
N GLY A 26 -3.55 -7.01 -7.85
CA GLY A 26 -3.75 -8.32 -8.49
C GLY A 26 -5.05 -8.43 -9.29
N TYR A 27 -6.19 -8.26 -8.61
CA TYR A 27 -7.51 -8.39 -9.21
C TYR A 27 -7.80 -7.24 -10.17
N LEU A 28 -7.74 -5.99 -9.71
CA LEU A 28 -8.16 -4.84 -10.52
C LEU A 28 -7.34 -4.69 -11.80
N LEU A 29 -6.00 -4.79 -11.75
CA LEU A 29 -5.19 -4.68 -12.97
C LEU A 29 -5.46 -5.84 -13.94
N THR A 30 -5.72 -7.03 -13.42
CA THR A 30 -6.12 -8.18 -14.26
C THR A 30 -7.47 -7.93 -14.92
N ARG A 31 -8.45 -7.38 -14.20
CA ARG A 31 -9.77 -7.07 -14.74
C ARG A 31 -9.74 -5.94 -15.76
N LEU A 32 -9.03 -4.85 -15.48
CA LEU A 32 -8.89 -3.73 -16.42
C LEU A 32 -8.20 -4.19 -17.71
N ARG A 33 -7.18 -5.03 -17.62
CA ARG A 33 -6.56 -5.65 -18.79
C ARG A 33 -7.55 -6.52 -19.58
N GLN A 34 -8.36 -7.34 -18.89
CA GLN A 34 -9.41 -8.15 -19.54
C GLN A 34 -10.50 -7.30 -20.19
N LEU A 35 -10.75 -6.09 -19.68
CA LEU A 35 -11.63 -5.09 -20.27
C LEU A 35 -10.98 -4.29 -21.42
N GLY A 36 -9.75 -4.63 -21.80
CA GLY A 36 -9.05 -4.00 -22.92
C GLY A 36 -8.38 -2.66 -22.59
N TRP A 37 -8.25 -2.29 -21.31
CA TRP A 37 -7.54 -1.07 -20.93
C TRP A 37 -6.05 -1.18 -21.28
N SER A 38 -5.46 -0.05 -21.67
CA SER A 38 -4.02 0.01 -21.89
C SER A 38 -3.27 -0.24 -20.57
N PRO A 39 -2.05 -0.83 -20.61
CA PRO A 39 -1.29 -1.16 -19.41
C PRO A 39 -1.11 0.03 -18.46
N TRP A 40 -0.78 1.20 -19.01
CA TRP A 40 -0.58 2.42 -18.23
C TRP A 40 -1.87 3.03 -17.71
N ALA A 41 -2.97 3.01 -18.48
CA ALA A 41 -4.27 3.48 -17.99
C ALA A 41 -4.76 2.64 -16.80
N ALA A 42 -4.56 1.31 -16.86
CA ALA A 42 -4.90 0.42 -15.76
C ALA A 42 -4.06 0.71 -14.50
N ILE A 43 -2.75 0.94 -14.65
CA ILE A 43 -1.87 1.31 -13.54
C ILE A 43 -2.31 2.64 -12.92
N LEU A 44 -2.58 3.66 -13.74
CA LEU A 44 -3.03 4.96 -13.24
C LEU A 44 -4.35 4.84 -12.47
N ALA A 45 -5.34 4.14 -13.02
CA ALA A 45 -6.62 3.95 -12.34
C ALA A 45 -6.47 3.22 -10.99
N SER A 46 -5.68 2.14 -10.96
CA SER A 46 -5.37 1.40 -9.73
C SER A 46 -4.63 2.29 -8.70
N SER A 47 -3.68 3.11 -9.16
CA SER A 47 -2.89 4.01 -8.29
C SER A 47 -3.73 5.15 -7.73
N VAL A 48 -4.63 5.73 -8.53
CA VAL A 48 -5.59 6.74 -8.06
C VAL A 48 -6.55 6.14 -7.05
N LEU A 49 -7.10 4.95 -7.31
CA LEU A 49 -7.96 4.25 -6.37
C LEU A 49 -7.24 4.03 -5.03
N ARG A 50 -5.99 3.54 -5.10
CA ARG A 50 -5.13 3.37 -3.93
C ARG A 50 -4.98 4.67 -3.15
N GLY A 51 -4.45 5.72 -3.78
CA GLY A 51 -4.27 7.00 -3.12
C GLY A 51 -5.58 7.53 -2.51
N ALA A 52 -6.70 7.40 -3.22
CA ALA A 52 -7.99 7.95 -2.81
C ALA A 52 -8.48 7.40 -1.46
N TYR A 53 -8.37 6.09 -1.20
CA TYR A 53 -8.77 5.56 0.12
C TYR A 53 -7.74 5.85 1.22
N HIS A 54 -6.58 6.44 0.90
CA HIS A 54 -5.62 6.96 1.88
C HIS A 54 -5.70 8.48 2.09
N LEU A 55 -6.65 9.19 1.45
CA LEU A 55 -6.81 10.64 1.69
C LEU A 55 -7.08 10.97 3.17
N TYR A 56 -7.65 10.04 3.94
CA TYR A 56 -7.90 10.24 5.37
C TYR A 56 -6.61 10.42 6.18
N GLN A 57 -5.46 9.98 5.64
CA GLN A 57 -4.13 10.20 6.20
C GLN A 57 -3.54 11.57 5.79
N GLY A 58 -4.30 12.38 5.03
CA GLY A 58 -3.87 13.66 4.47
C GLY A 58 -3.25 13.53 3.07
N PHE A 59 -2.85 14.67 2.50
CA PHE A 59 -2.30 14.74 1.14
C PHE A 59 -1.01 13.91 0.98
N GLY A 60 -0.19 13.86 2.03
CA GLY A 60 1.02 13.02 2.05
C GLY A 60 0.71 11.53 1.93
N GLY A 61 -0.30 11.05 2.67
CA GLY A 61 -0.77 9.66 2.60
C GLY A 61 -1.34 9.32 1.21
N PHE A 62 -2.12 10.21 0.60
CA PHE A 62 -2.56 10.07 -0.79
C PHE A 62 -1.37 9.93 -1.75
N LEU A 63 -0.42 10.86 -1.71
CA LEU A 63 0.67 10.93 -2.68
C LEU A 63 1.62 9.74 -2.54
N GLY A 64 1.96 9.35 -1.31
CA GLY A 64 2.81 8.18 -1.06
C GLY A 64 2.18 6.89 -1.61
N ASN A 65 0.89 6.69 -1.35
CA ASN A 65 0.16 5.51 -1.80
C ASN A 65 -0.11 5.51 -3.31
N PHE A 66 -0.33 6.68 -3.91
CA PHE A 66 -0.39 6.83 -5.37
C PHE A 66 0.94 6.40 -6.02
N VAL A 67 2.07 6.91 -5.55
CA VAL A 67 3.40 6.55 -6.07
C VAL A 67 3.69 5.06 -5.87
N MET A 68 3.35 4.52 -4.71
CA MET A 68 3.46 3.09 -4.43
C MET A 68 2.63 2.26 -5.42
N GLY A 69 1.38 2.67 -5.69
CA GLY A 69 0.51 2.06 -6.69
C GLY A 69 1.14 2.03 -8.09
N LEU A 70 1.80 3.12 -8.50
CA LEU A 70 2.49 3.18 -9.80
C LEU A 70 3.61 2.14 -9.89
N VAL A 71 4.47 2.10 -8.87
CA VAL A 71 5.61 1.17 -8.80
C VAL A 71 5.14 -0.28 -8.74
N PHE A 72 4.19 -0.58 -7.87
CA PHE A 72 3.71 -1.93 -7.62
C PHE A 72 2.89 -2.45 -8.80
N GLY A 73 2.04 -1.60 -9.40
CA GLY A 73 1.31 -1.93 -10.61
C GLY A 73 2.23 -2.25 -11.79
N TRP A 74 3.30 -1.46 -11.98
CA TRP A 74 4.31 -1.74 -13.00
C TRP A 74 5.06 -3.06 -12.73
N LEU A 75 5.50 -3.30 -11.49
CA LEU A 75 6.14 -4.55 -11.10
C LEU A 75 5.24 -5.77 -11.29
N TYR A 76 3.95 -5.63 -10.94
CA TYR A 76 2.96 -6.68 -11.14
C TYR A 76 2.76 -7.00 -12.61
N GLN A 77 2.63 -6.00 -13.49
CA GLN A 77 2.50 -6.26 -14.93
C GLN A 77 3.73 -6.96 -15.51
N ARG A 78 4.93 -6.66 -15.00
CA ARG A 78 6.18 -7.29 -15.46
C ARG A 78 6.38 -8.72 -14.95
N LYS A 79 6.00 -9.01 -13.69
CA LYS A 79 6.32 -10.28 -13.01
C LYS A 79 5.12 -11.20 -12.80
N GLY A 80 3.90 -10.66 -12.83
CA GLY A 80 2.64 -11.38 -12.60
C GLY A 80 2.46 -11.95 -11.19
N ARG A 81 3.24 -11.52 -10.20
CA ARG A 81 3.27 -12.09 -8.84
C ARG A 81 2.93 -11.02 -7.79
N VAL A 82 1.93 -11.30 -6.95
CA VAL A 82 1.54 -10.42 -5.83
C VAL A 82 2.36 -10.64 -4.55
N ALA A 83 2.88 -11.85 -4.33
CA ALA A 83 3.58 -12.19 -3.09
C ALA A 83 4.78 -11.26 -2.75
N PRO A 84 5.67 -10.89 -3.70
CA PRO A 84 6.73 -9.93 -3.39
C PRO A 84 6.22 -8.54 -3.01
N LEU A 85 5.05 -8.13 -3.55
CA LEU A 85 4.43 -6.85 -3.26
C LEU A 85 3.83 -6.85 -1.85
N ILE A 86 3.18 -7.95 -1.45
CA ILE A 86 2.66 -8.13 -0.09
C ILE A 86 3.79 -8.02 0.93
N ILE A 87 4.94 -8.68 0.67
CA ILE A 87 6.11 -8.59 1.55
C ILE A 87 6.61 -7.15 1.66
N ALA A 88 6.79 -6.47 0.51
CA ALA A 88 7.26 -5.09 0.49
C ALA A 88 6.30 -4.13 1.21
N HIS A 89 4.99 -4.27 0.98
CA HIS A 89 3.95 -3.48 1.65
C HIS A 89 3.94 -3.74 3.16
N THR A 90 3.96 -5.01 3.58
CA THR A 90 4.00 -5.37 5.01
C THR A 90 5.20 -4.72 5.71
N LEU A 91 6.38 -4.73 5.08
CA LEU A 91 7.57 -4.08 5.63
C LEU A 91 7.42 -2.55 5.71
N LEU A 92 6.81 -1.92 4.70
CA LEU A 92 6.53 -0.48 4.71
C LEU A 92 5.57 -0.11 5.83
N ASP A 93 4.48 -0.87 6.02
CA ASP A 93 3.50 -0.67 7.09
C ASP A 93 4.14 -0.86 8.47
N VAL A 94 4.93 -1.91 8.66
CA VAL A 94 5.63 -2.14 9.94
C VAL A 94 6.59 -0.99 10.26
N VAL A 95 7.37 -0.53 9.27
CA VAL A 95 8.28 0.63 9.45
C VAL A 95 7.49 1.91 9.70
N ALA A 96 6.36 2.13 9.03
CA ALA A 96 5.52 3.29 9.22
C ALA A 96 4.87 3.31 10.62
N PHE A 97 4.31 2.19 11.06
CA PHE A 97 3.67 2.08 12.38
C PHE A 97 4.68 2.23 13.52
N ILE A 98 5.82 1.54 13.43
CA ILE A 98 6.88 1.64 14.45
C ILE A 98 7.54 3.02 14.41
N GLY A 99 7.86 3.52 13.21
CA GLY A 99 8.46 4.84 13.03
C GLY A 99 7.56 5.97 13.53
N TYR A 100 6.25 5.89 13.26
CA TYR A 100 5.27 6.82 13.80
C TYR A 100 5.22 6.76 15.33
N ALA A 101 5.07 5.56 15.92
CA ALA A 101 5.02 5.39 17.37
C ALA A 101 6.25 5.97 18.10
N LEU A 102 7.44 5.91 17.48
CA LEU A 102 8.67 6.44 18.06
C LEU A 102 8.85 7.96 17.88
N LEU A 103 8.24 8.54 16.84
CA LEU A 103 8.50 9.93 16.43
C LEU A 103 7.34 10.89 16.69
N VAL A 104 6.12 10.38 16.91
CA VAL A 104 4.91 11.19 17.10
C VAL A 104 5.09 12.23 18.20
N ASP A 105 5.67 11.86 19.35
CA ASP A 105 5.89 12.78 20.48
C ASP A 105 7.15 13.66 20.32
N ARG A 106 7.93 13.48 19.25
CA ARG A 106 9.21 14.17 19.03
C ARG A 106 9.21 15.12 17.84
N VAL A 107 8.18 15.04 17.00
CA VAL A 107 8.12 15.77 15.73
C VAL A 107 6.77 16.49 15.67
N GLY A 108 6.80 17.81 15.87
CA GLY A 108 5.59 18.62 16.10
C GLY A 108 4.55 18.68 14.97
N PHE A 109 4.84 18.13 13.79
CA PHE A 109 3.84 17.97 12.72
C PHE A 109 3.21 16.57 12.67
N LEU A 110 3.73 15.62 13.45
CA LEU A 110 3.19 14.27 13.62
C LEU A 110 2.29 14.18 14.88
N SER A 111 2.51 15.04 15.88
CA SER A 111 1.72 15.17 17.13
C SER A 111 0.42 15.93 16.97
#